data_AF-A0A2V8TXX2-F1
#
_entry.id   AF-A0A2V8TXX2-F1
#
_cell.length_a   1.000
_cell.length_b   1.000
_cell.length_c   1.000
_cell.angle_alpha   90.00
_cell.angle_beta   90.00
_cell.angle_gamma   90.00
#
_symmetry.space_group_name_H-M   'P 1'
#
loop_
_entity.id
_entity.type
_entity.pdbx_description
1 polymer ?
#
loop_
_entity_poly.entity_id
_entity_poly.type
_entity_poly.pdbx_seq_one_letter_code
_entity_poly.pdbx_strand_id
1 'polypeptide(L)'
;MLVFAAYPQGAGDLVGVLQDMRKTLNEFNSRLGHLEQLVKELAKKEKKDSSGRERAAGTAPPATPAASPVAAAQDAYQRGRAAEDRGNYEPAIEAYSKAVELDPRNDSAFLHRAYSYFHLGRVDLAL
;
A
#
# COMPACT_ATOMS: atom_id res chain seq x y z
N MET A 1 -8.22 22.80 -55.91
CA MET A 1 -7.40 23.21 -54.75
C MET A 1 -7.85 22.39 -53.55
N LEU A 2 -7.05 21.41 -53.13
CA LEU A 2 -7.28 20.67 -51.89
C LEU A 2 -6.30 21.19 -50.84
N VAL A 3 -6.84 21.75 -49.77
CA VAL A 3 -6.10 22.27 -48.63
C VAL A 3 -5.67 21.06 -47.79
N PHE A 4 -4.37 20.79 -47.76
CA PHE A 4 -3.77 19.87 -46.79
C PHE A 4 -3.85 20.53 -45.41
N ALA A 5 -4.62 19.92 -44.50
CA ALA A 5 -4.67 20.33 -43.10
C ALA A 5 -3.28 20.19 -42.48
N ALA A 6 -2.72 21.32 -42.03
CA ALA A 6 -1.48 21.37 -41.29
C ALA A 6 -1.64 20.64 -39.95
N TYR A 7 -0.79 19.64 -39.72
CA TYR A 7 -0.65 18.98 -38.43
C TYR A 7 -0.01 19.97 -37.44
N PRO A 8 -0.52 20.10 -36.19
CA PRO A 8 -0.01 21.08 -35.24
C PRO A 8 1.42 20.73 -34.80
N GLN A 9 2.34 21.64 -35.08
CA GLN A 9 3.72 21.68 -34.58
C GLN A 9 3.69 22.02 -33.07
N GLY A 10 3.71 21.00 -32.21
CA GLY A 10 3.58 21.20 -30.76
C GLY A 10 4.20 20.13 -29.85
N ALA A 11 5.07 19.26 -30.38
CA ALA A 11 5.82 18.28 -29.59
C ALA A 11 7.27 18.26 -30.08
N GLY A 12 8.09 19.17 -29.55
CA GLY A 12 9.44 19.46 -30.04
C GLY A 12 10.47 18.41 -29.63
N ASP A 13 10.97 17.68 -30.63
CA ASP A 13 12.14 16.79 -30.69
C ASP A 13 12.21 15.58 -29.72
N LEU A 14 12.53 14.40 -30.27
CA LEU A 14 12.70 13.13 -29.55
C LEU A 14 13.74 13.26 -28.42
N VAL A 15 14.73 14.12 -28.60
CA VAL A 15 15.75 14.41 -27.59
C VAL A 15 15.12 15.02 -26.33
N GLY A 16 14.12 15.89 -26.48
CA GLY A 16 13.42 16.53 -25.35
C GLY A 16 12.61 15.51 -24.54
N VAL A 17 11.87 14.64 -25.24
CA VAL A 17 11.09 13.56 -24.61
C VAL A 17 12.00 12.59 -23.83
N LEU A 18 13.14 12.21 -24.40
CA LEU A 18 14.10 11.34 -23.72
C LEU A 18 14.76 12.02 -22.51
N GLN A 19 15.02 13.33 -22.59
CA GLN A 19 15.54 14.08 -21.44
C GLN A 19 14.54 14.18 -20.29
N ASP A 20 13.28 14.42 -20.61
CA ASP A 20 12.20 14.49 -19.61
C ASP A 20 11.97 13.12 -18.95
N MET A 21 11.97 12.05 -19.75
CA MET A 21 11.88 10.68 -19.24
C MET A 21 13.07 10.33 -18.34
N ARG A 22 14.29 10.71 -18.72
CA ARG A 22 15.49 10.53 -17.89
C ARG A 22 15.38 11.30 -16.57
N LYS A 23 14.87 12.53 -16.60
CA LYS A 23 14.68 13.35 -15.40
C LYS A 23 13.66 12.70 -14.46
N THR A 24 12.52 12.29 -15.00
CA THR A 24 11.46 11.58 -14.27
C THR A 24 12.00 10.30 -13.62
N LEU A 25 12.81 9.52 -14.35
CA LEU A 25 13.43 8.31 -13.83
C LEU A 25 14.40 8.59 -12.67
N ASN A 26 15.18 9.67 -12.75
CA ASN A 26 16.08 10.07 -11.67
C ASN A 26 15.31 10.53 -10.42
N GLU A 27 14.23 11.29 -10.60
CA GLU A 27 13.37 11.71 -9.48
C GLU A 27 12.72 10.50 -8.80
N PHE A 28 12.24 9.54 -9.59
CA PHE A 28 11.69 8.28 -9.08
C PHE A 28 12.73 7.49 -8.28
N ASN A 29 13.94 7.31 -8.82
CA ASN A 29 15.02 6.60 -8.12
C ASN A 29 15.42 7.30 -6.81
N SER A 30 15.40 8.64 -6.77
CA SER A 30 15.64 9.39 -5.55
C SER A 30 14.56 9.17 -4.49
N ARG A 31 13.28 9.12 -4.92
CA ARG A 31 12.15 8.79 -4.03
C ARG A 31 12.24 7.37 -3.48
N LEU A 32 12.66 6.40 -4.30
CA LEU A 32 12.90 5.03 -3.83
C LEU A 32 14.00 4.98 -2.76
N GLY A 33 15.11 5.69 -2.95
CA GLY A 33 16.17 5.78 -1.95
C GLY A 33 15.69 6.41 -0.63
N HIS A 34 14.84 7.43 -0.70
CA HIS A 34 14.23 8.02 0.50
C HIS A 34 13.27 7.04 1.19
N LEU A 35 12.51 6.25 0.43
CA LEU A 35 11.63 5.21 0.98
C LEU A 35 12.43 4.12 1.73
N GLU A 36 13.57 3.68 1.17
CA GLU A 36 14.45 2.73 1.86
C GLU A 36 14.96 3.28 3.20
N GLN A 37 15.24 4.58 3.28
CA GLN A 37 15.63 5.23 4.52
C GLN A 37 14.47 5.25 5.53
N LEU A 38 13.26 5.58 5.10
CA LEU A 38 12.08 5.56 5.96
C LEU A 38 11.80 4.16 6.53
N VAL A 39 11.91 3.12 5.71
CA VAL A 39 11.75 1.73 6.17
C VAL A 39 12.80 1.38 7.24
N LYS A 40 14.05 1.79 7.04
CA LYS A 40 15.13 1.58 8.03
C LYS A 40 14.88 2.36 9.33
N GLU A 41 14.35 3.58 9.24
CA GLU A 41 13.99 4.38 10.43
C GLU A 41 12.79 3.78 11.18
N LEU A 42 11.77 3.30 10.48
CA LEU A 42 10.64 2.58 11.09
C LEU A 42 11.11 1.30 11.81
N ALA A 43 11.98 0.51 11.18
CA ALA A 43 12.55 -0.69 11.80
C ALA A 43 13.40 -0.38 13.06
N LYS A 44 14.03 0.80 13.11
CA LYS A 44 14.73 1.28 14.33
C LYS A 44 13.76 1.76 15.40
N LYS A 45 12.63 2.35 15.01
CA LYS A 45 11.61 2.88 15.91
C LYS A 45 10.85 1.77 16.65
N GLU A 46 10.54 0.66 15.97
CA GLU A 46 9.92 -0.53 16.58
C GLU A 46 10.77 -1.14 17.71
N LYS A 47 12.10 -1.11 17.58
CA LYS A 47 13.02 -1.58 18.63
C LYS A 47 13.12 -0.64 19.83
N LYS A 48 12.76 0.64 19.67
CA LYS A 48 12.80 1.65 20.75
C LYS A 48 11.49 1.72 21.53
N ASP A 49 10.36 1.45 20.87
CA ASP A 49 9.02 1.53 21.48
C ASP A 49 8.64 0.26 22.26
N SER A 50 9.36 -0.85 22.08
CA SER A 50 9.17 -2.12 22.81
C SER A 50 9.83 -2.16 24.20
N SER A 51 10.57 -1.11 24.61
CA SER A 51 11.23 -1.05 25.93
C SER A 51 10.39 -0.39 27.04
N GLY A 52 9.11 -0.09 26.82
CA GLY A 52 8.35 0.60 27.88
C GLY A 52 6.86 0.68 27.66
N ARG A 53 6.15 -0.46 27.72
CA ARG A 53 4.74 -0.52 28.17
C ARG A 53 4.30 -1.98 28.31
N GLU A 54 4.81 -2.63 29.35
CA GLU A 54 3.98 -3.61 30.03
C GLU A 54 3.04 -2.88 31.01
N ARG A 55 1.74 -3.07 30.77
CA ARG A 55 0.57 -2.92 31.66
C ARG A 55 0.20 -1.53 32.18
N ALA A 56 -0.96 -1.05 31.74
CA ALA A 56 -2.01 -0.63 32.68
C ALA A 56 -3.39 -0.83 32.04
N ALA A 57 -4.27 -1.43 32.82
CA ALA A 57 -5.65 -1.74 32.49
C ALA A 57 -6.48 -0.50 32.13
N GLY A 58 -7.31 -0.66 31.10
CA GLY A 58 -8.53 0.10 30.87
C GLY A 58 -9.61 -0.90 30.49
N THR A 59 -10.44 -1.28 31.45
CA THR A 59 -11.49 -2.32 31.39
C THR A 59 -12.71 -1.91 30.56
N ALA A 60 -13.23 -2.82 29.71
CA ALA A 60 -14.62 -3.34 29.71
C ALA A 60 -15.03 -3.97 28.35
N PRO A 61 -15.95 -4.97 28.29
CA PRO A 61 -16.17 -6.13 29.16
C PRO A 61 -15.69 -7.45 28.49
N PRO A 62 -15.66 -8.59 29.19
CA PRO A 62 -15.37 -9.87 28.57
C PRO A 62 -16.60 -10.34 27.78
N ALA A 63 -16.58 -10.16 26.46
CA ALA A 63 -17.48 -10.89 25.59
C ALA A 63 -16.96 -12.33 25.48
N THR A 64 -17.76 -13.22 26.05
CA THR A 64 -17.73 -14.69 26.04
C THR A 64 -17.32 -15.35 24.70
N PRO A 65 -16.93 -16.65 24.71
CA PRO A 65 -16.34 -17.34 23.56
C PRO A 65 -17.39 -17.65 22.49
N ALA A 66 -17.69 -16.66 21.67
CA ALA A 66 -18.29 -16.83 20.35
C ALA A 66 -17.31 -16.19 19.37
N ALA A 67 -16.55 -17.04 18.65
CA ALA A 67 -15.59 -16.73 17.58
C ALA A 67 -15.30 -15.23 17.41
N SER A 68 -14.36 -14.70 18.19
CA SER A 68 -14.12 -13.26 18.30
C SER A 68 -13.91 -12.62 16.91
N PRO A 69 -14.42 -11.39 16.67
CA PRO A 69 -14.25 -10.69 15.38
C PRO A 69 -12.79 -10.59 14.93
N VAL A 70 -11.84 -10.63 15.87
CA VAL A 70 -10.39 -10.73 15.61
C VAL A 70 -9.98 -12.03 14.92
N ALA A 71 -10.59 -13.18 15.27
CA ALA A 71 -10.34 -14.45 14.59
C ALA A 71 -10.91 -14.44 13.16
N ALA A 72 -12.08 -13.82 12.97
CA ALA A 72 -12.65 -13.61 11.64
C ALA A 72 -11.82 -12.60 10.81
N ALA A 73 -11.25 -11.57 11.45
CA ALA A 73 -10.31 -10.64 10.84
C ALA A 73 -9.02 -11.36 10.41
N GLN A 74 -8.50 -12.25 11.26
CA GLN A 74 -7.33 -13.06 10.95
C GLN A 74 -7.58 -14.01 9.79
N ASP A 75 -8.75 -14.65 9.74
CA ASP A 75 -9.14 -15.51 8.61
C ASP A 75 -9.29 -14.69 7.31
N ALA A 76 -9.90 -13.51 7.37
CA ALA A 76 -9.97 -12.59 6.23
C ALA A 76 -8.58 -12.15 5.75
N TYR A 77 -7.65 -11.86 6.68
CA TYR A 77 -6.26 -11.53 6.37
C TYR A 77 -5.53 -12.69 5.68
N GLN A 78 -5.67 -13.93 6.17
CA GLN A 78 -5.05 -15.09 5.54
C GLN A 78 -5.62 -15.36 4.13
N ARG A 79 -6.93 -15.12 3.94
CA ARG A 79 -7.55 -15.20 2.61
C ARG A 79 -6.98 -14.13 1.66
N GLY A 80 -6.74 -12.92 2.15
CA GLY A 80 -6.08 -11.86 1.38
C GLY A 80 -4.67 -12.24 0.96
N ARG A 81 -3.88 -12.77 1.90
CA ARG A 81 -2.52 -13.27 1.61
C ARG A 81 -2.52 -14.38 0.57
N ALA A 82 -3.42 -15.35 0.69
CA ALA A 82 -3.52 -16.44 -0.28
C ALA A 82 -3.97 -15.95 -1.67
N ALA A 83 -4.70 -14.82 -1.77
CA ALA A 83 -5.02 -14.20 -3.04
C ALA A 83 -3.82 -13.43 -3.61
N GLU A 84 -3.10 -12.68 -2.77
CA GLU A 84 -1.85 -11.99 -3.10
C GLU A 84 -0.78 -12.95 -3.62
N ASP A 85 -0.58 -14.10 -2.95
CA ASP A 85 0.37 -15.16 -3.37
C ASP A 85 0.03 -15.74 -4.75
N ARG A 86 -1.22 -15.61 -5.19
CA ARG A 86 -1.70 -16.03 -6.52
C ARG A 86 -1.67 -14.89 -7.54
N GLY A 87 -1.21 -13.70 -7.18
CA GLY A 87 -1.23 -12.49 -8.01
C GLY A 87 -2.62 -11.88 -8.19
N ASN A 88 -3.61 -12.33 -7.44
CA ASN A 88 -4.98 -11.86 -7.52
C ASN A 88 -5.19 -10.69 -6.55
N TYR A 89 -4.75 -9.50 -6.97
CA TYR A 89 -4.70 -8.33 -6.09
C TYR A 89 -6.09 -7.73 -5.79
N GLU A 90 -7.07 -7.74 -6.72
CA GLU A 90 -8.44 -7.30 -6.39
C GLU A 90 -9.09 -8.16 -5.28
N PRO A 91 -9.11 -9.50 -5.37
CA PRO A 91 -9.61 -10.34 -4.27
C PRO A 91 -8.80 -10.18 -2.97
N ALA A 92 -7.50 -9.89 -3.06
CA ALA A 92 -6.68 -9.60 -1.90
C ALA A 92 -7.16 -8.33 -1.19
N ILE A 93 -7.41 -7.26 -1.95
CA ILE A 93 -7.94 -5.99 -1.42
C ILE A 93 -9.27 -6.18 -0.70
N GLU A 94 -10.22 -6.93 -1.27
CA GLU A 94 -11.51 -7.18 -0.63
C GLU A 94 -11.33 -7.91 0.71
N ALA A 95 -10.47 -8.94 0.72
CA ALA A 95 -10.21 -9.73 1.91
C ALA A 95 -9.49 -8.91 3.00
N TYR A 96 -8.50 -8.09 2.64
CA TYR A 96 -7.84 -7.19 3.58
C TYR A 96 -8.75 -6.06 4.06
N SER A 97 -9.64 -5.54 3.21
CA SER A 97 -10.64 -4.54 3.62
C SER A 97 -11.58 -5.11 4.68
N LYS A 98 -12.04 -6.35 4.48
CA LYS A 98 -12.84 -7.07 5.48
C LYS A 98 -12.05 -7.32 6.78
N ALA A 99 -10.76 -7.62 6.69
CA ALA A 99 -9.90 -7.76 7.85
C ALA A 99 -9.78 -6.44 8.63
N VAL A 100 -9.65 -5.31 7.94
CA VAL A 100 -9.63 -3.96 8.52
C VAL A 100 -10.97 -3.57 9.15
N GLU A 101 -12.10 -3.94 8.54
CA GLU A 101 -13.43 -3.69 9.10
C GLU A 101 -13.67 -4.46 10.40
N LEU A 102 -13.16 -5.70 10.47
CA LEU A 102 -13.32 -6.60 11.62
C LEU A 102 -12.30 -6.32 12.73
N ASP A 103 -11.09 -5.91 12.36
CA ASP A 103 -10.04 -5.47 13.27
C ASP A 103 -9.34 -4.22 12.71
N PRO A 104 -9.85 -3.03 13.07
CA PRO A 104 -9.24 -1.76 12.66
C PRO A 104 -7.83 -1.52 13.24
N ARG A 105 -7.32 -2.40 14.11
CA ARG A 105 -5.96 -2.34 14.65
C ARG A 105 -4.98 -3.29 13.96
N ASN A 106 -5.44 -3.99 12.91
CA ASN A 106 -4.58 -4.90 12.16
C ASN A 106 -3.72 -4.14 11.16
N ASP A 107 -2.59 -3.63 11.62
CA ASP A 107 -1.61 -2.88 10.81
C ASP A 107 -1.16 -3.67 9.58
N SER A 108 -1.02 -5.00 9.70
CA SER A 108 -0.64 -5.88 8.60
C SER A 108 -1.69 -5.90 7.49
N ALA A 109 -2.99 -5.89 7.83
CA ALA A 109 -4.05 -5.86 6.83
C ALA A 109 -4.05 -4.55 6.03
N PHE A 110 -3.77 -3.40 6.67
CA PHE A 110 -3.59 -2.13 5.97
C PHE A 110 -2.39 -2.16 5.02
N LEU A 111 -1.24 -2.65 5.50
CA LEU A 111 -0.02 -2.74 4.71
C LEU A 111 -0.21 -3.59 3.46
N HIS A 112 -0.79 -4.78 3.62
CA HIS A 112 -1.00 -5.69 2.50
C HIS A 112 -2.10 -5.23 1.55
N ARG A 113 -3.13 -4.52 2.04
CA ARG A 113 -4.11 -3.84 1.18
C ARG A 113 -3.44 -2.77 0.32
N ALA A 114 -2.61 -1.92 0.93
CA ALA A 114 -1.86 -0.88 0.22
C ALA A 114 -0.90 -1.49 -0.83
N TYR A 115 -0.20 -2.57 -0.47
CA TYR A 115 0.63 -3.34 -1.38
C TYR A 115 -0.15 -3.89 -2.57
N SER A 116 -1.35 -4.42 -2.32
CA SER A 116 -2.23 -4.93 -3.39
C SER A 116 -2.72 -3.81 -4.32
N TYR A 117 -3.05 -2.64 -3.78
CA TYR A 117 -3.38 -1.45 -4.59
C TYR A 117 -2.19 -0.97 -5.44
N PHE A 118 -0.98 -1.00 -4.89
CA PHE A 118 0.25 -0.65 -5.61
C PHE A 118 0.48 -1.56 -6.82
N HIS A 119 0.28 -2.88 -6.67
CA HIS A 119 0.43 -3.84 -7.76
C HIS A 119 -0.60 -3.67 -8.88
N LEU A 120 -1.78 -3.13 -8.56
CA LEU A 120 -2.79 -2.78 -9.55
C LEU A 120 -2.58 -1.40 -10.18
N GLY A 121 -1.51 -0.69 -9.82
CA GLY A 121 -1.25 0.67 -10.27
C GLY A 121 -2.24 1.70 -9.71
N ARG A 122 -3.05 1.33 -8.72
CA ARG A 122 -4.07 2.19 -8.08
C ARG A 122 -3.51 2.83 -6.81
N VAL A 123 -2.39 3.52 -6.96
CA VAL A 123 -1.65 4.10 -5.83
C VAL A 123 -2.49 5.14 -5.06
N ASP A 124 -3.40 5.82 -5.75
CA ASP A 124 -4.31 6.81 -5.15
C ASP A 124 -5.31 6.23 -4.13
N LEU A 125 -5.55 4.91 -4.15
CA LEU A 125 -6.48 4.20 -3.25
C LEU A 125 -5.76 3.48 -2.10
N ALA A 126 -4.43 3.58 -2.00
CA ALA A 126 -3.62 2.81 -1.06
C ALA A 126 -3.61 3.33 0.39
N LEU A 127 -4.29 4.44 0.68
CA LEU A 127 -4.30 5.13 1.99
C LEU A 127 -5.40 4.61 2.94
#